data_AF-A0A931RQG4-F1
#
_entry.id   AF-A0A931RQG4-F1
#
_cell.length_a   1.000
_cell.length_b   1.000
_cell.length_c   1.000
_cell.angle_alpha   90.00
_cell.angle_beta   90.00
_cell.angle_gamma   90.00
#
_symmetry.space_group_name_H-M   'P 1'
#
loop_
_entity.id
_entity.type
_entity.pdbx_description
1 polymer ?
#
loop_
_entity_poly.entity_id
_entity_poly.type
_entity_poly.pdbx_seq_one_letter_code
_entity_poly.pdbx_strand_id
1 'polypeptide(L)'
;GITDNNNRTSQEIKHILSEKGGKWASPGSVLWAFEKKENEWVPRPYSTIKLAPKDEEALYKLMEVLDEHDDIQEIYANNKEE
;
A
#
# COMPACT_ATOMS: atom_id res chain seq x y z
N GLY A 1 17.11 -8.02 -18.03
CA GLY A 1 16.23 -9.15 -17.71
C GLY A 1 15.15 -8.61 -16.84
N ILE A 2 13.96 -8.39 -17.40
CA ILE A 2 12.84 -7.75 -16.71
C ILE A 2 12.00 -8.87 -16.11
N THR A 3 12.06 -8.96 -14.78
CA THR A 3 11.04 -9.51 -13.88
C THR A 3 10.87 -11.04 -13.82
N ASP A 4 11.57 -11.67 -12.87
CA ASP A 4 11.18 -12.99 -12.30
C ASP A 4 10.64 -12.86 -10.85
N ASN A 5 10.72 -11.67 -10.23
CA ASN A 5 10.59 -11.56 -8.77
C ASN A 5 9.20 -11.19 -8.24
N ASN A 6 8.17 -11.01 -9.08
CA ASN A 6 6.82 -10.62 -8.60
C ASN A 6 6.28 -11.60 -7.54
N ASN A 7 6.57 -12.89 -7.70
CA ASN A 7 6.14 -13.93 -6.77
C ASN A 7 6.87 -13.87 -5.41
N ARG A 8 8.13 -13.41 -5.39
CA ARG A 8 8.93 -13.25 -4.16
C ARG A 8 8.57 -11.97 -3.44
N THR A 9 8.52 -10.84 -4.17
CA THR A 9 8.08 -9.54 -3.66
C THR A 9 6.69 -9.64 -3.02
N SER A 10 5.76 -10.37 -3.64
CA SER A 10 4.43 -10.62 -3.07
C SER A 10 4.46 -11.41 -1.76
N GLN A 11 5.44 -12.30 -1.55
CA GLN A 11 5.60 -13.02 -0.29
C GLN A 11 6.23 -12.15 0.80
N GLU A 12 7.22 -11.32 0.46
CA GLU A 12 7.85 -10.39 1.39
C GLU A 12 6.85 -9.33 1.85
N ILE A 13 6.09 -8.72 0.92
CA ILE A 13 5.03 -7.77 1.26
C ILE A 13 3.96 -8.41 2.16
N LYS A 14 3.56 -9.66 1.88
CA LYS A 14 2.63 -10.40 2.75
C LYS A 14 3.18 -10.56 4.16
N HIS A 15 4.47 -10.85 4.30
CA HIS A 15 5.11 -11.00 5.58
C HIS A 15 5.15 -9.66 6.35
N ILE A 16 5.60 -8.60 5.69
CA ILE A 16 5.67 -7.24 6.25
C ILE A 16 4.28 -6.77 6.70
N LEU A 17 3.26 -6.91 5.85
CA LEU A 17 1.88 -6.59 6.20
C LEU A 17 1.43 -7.37 7.43
N SER A 18 1.67 -8.68 7.46
CA SER A 18 1.24 -9.52 8.58
C SER A 18 1.97 -9.20 9.89
N GLU A 19 3.24 -8.79 9.83
CA GLU A 19 4.01 -8.34 11.01
C GLU A 19 3.45 -7.03 11.57
N LYS A 20 3.08 -6.09 10.70
CA LYS A 20 2.50 -4.79 11.08
C LYS A 20 0.99 -4.84 11.38
N GLY A 21 0.38 -6.03 11.37
CA GLY A 21 -1.05 -6.21 11.66
C GLY A 21 -2.00 -5.91 10.48
N GLY A 22 -1.44 -5.66 9.30
CA GLY A 22 -2.18 -5.57 8.03
C GLY A 22 -2.54 -6.95 7.46
N LYS A 23 -3.47 -6.98 6.52
CA LYS A 23 -3.87 -8.20 5.80
C LYS A 23 -3.70 -8.00 4.31
N TRP A 24 -3.07 -8.99 3.66
CA TRP A 24 -3.04 -9.05 2.21
C TRP A 24 -4.46 -9.25 1.66
N ALA A 25 -4.88 -8.35 0.78
CA ALA A 25 -6.15 -8.42 0.10
C ALA A 25 -5.96 -8.96 -1.32
N SER A 26 -7.04 -9.46 -1.92
CA SER A 26 -7.02 -9.88 -3.32
C SER A 26 -6.77 -8.67 -4.23
N PRO A 27 -6.05 -8.85 -5.36
CA PRO A 27 -5.98 -7.83 -6.39
C PRO A 27 -7.40 -7.40 -6.78
N GLY A 28 -7.72 -6.11 -6.74
CA GLY A 28 -9.09 -5.62 -6.95
C GLY A 28 -9.80 -5.10 -5.69
N SER A 29 -9.43 -5.57 -4.49
CA SER A 29 -10.21 -5.28 -3.28
C SER A 29 -10.25 -3.80 -2.87
N VAL A 30 -9.22 -3.03 -3.23
CA VAL A 30 -9.12 -1.59 -2.92
C VAL A 30 -9.18 -0.73 -4.18
N LEU A 31 -9.26 -1.32 -5.37
CA LEU A 31 -9.26 -0.59 -6.65
C LEU A 31 -10.44 0.39 -6.76
N TRP A 32 -11.57 0.10 -6.11
CA TRP A 32 -12.72 1.00 -6.04
C TRP A 32 -12.44 2.30 -5.27
N ALA A 33 -11.46 2.30 -4.36
CA ALA A 33 -11.08 3.45 -3.53
C ALA A 33 -10.11 4.40 -4.25
N PHE A 34 -9.60 4.03 -5.43
CA PHE A 34 -8.69 4.85 -6.22
C PHE A 34 -9.30 5.15 -7.59
N GLU A 35 -8.86 6.25 -8.19
CA GLU A 35 -9.17 6.65 -9.55
C GLU A 35 -7.85 6.88 -10.28
N LYS A 36 -7.74 6.41 -11.52
CA LYS A 36 -6.54 6.62 -12.33
C LYS A 36 -6.67 7.94 -13.08
N LYS A 37 -5.96 8.97 -12.66
CA LYS A 37 -5.85 10.25 -13.38
C LYS A 37 -4.50 10.35 -14.06
N GLU A 38 -4.49 10.40 -15.38
CA GLU A 38 -3.29 10.75 -16.17
C GLU A 38 -2.02 9.91 -15.87
N ASN A 39 -2.21 8.65 -15.45
CA ASN A 39 -1.22 7.66 -14.99
C ASN A 39 -0.87 7.65 -13.51
N GLU A 40 -1.44 8.53 -12.69
CA GLU A 40 -1.32 8.48 -11.23
C GLU A 40 -2.58 7.87 -10.59
N TRP A 41 -2.40 7.09 -9.54
CA TRP A 41 -3.52 6.61 -8.73
C TRP A 41 -3.86 7.65 -7.66
N VAL A 42 -5.03 8.28 -7.80
CA VAL A 42 -5.52 9.24 -6.81
C VAL A 42 -6.60 8.60 -5.94
N PRO A 43 -6.54 8.72 -4.60
CA PRO A 43 -7.60 8.21 -3.73
C PRO A 43 -8.89 9.00 -3.94
N ARG A 44 -10.04 8.31 -3.90
CA ARG A 44 -11.35 8.96 -3.99
C ARG A 44 -11.66 9.67 -2.67
N PRO A 45 -12.33 10.84 -2.72
CA PRO A 45 -12.62 11.63 -1.51
C PRO A 45 -13.55 10.93 -0.52
N TYR A 46 -14.35 9.96 -0.97
CA TYR A 46 -15.26 9.18 -0.11
C TYR A 46 -14.61 7.94 0.53
N SER A 47 -13.39 7.59 0.15
CA SER A 47 -12.65 6.43 0.68
C SER A 47 -11.52 6.82 1.63
N THR A 48 -11.36 8.10 1.95
CA THR A 48 -10.37 8.55 2.92
C THR A 48 -10.79 8.15 4.32
N ILE A 49 -9.95 7.36 5.00
CA ILE A 49 -10.21 6.92 6.37
C ILE A 49 -9.43 7.83 7.32
N LYS A 50 -10.06 8.31 8.39
CA LYS A 50 -9.35 8.95 9.50
C LYS A 50 -8.65 7.84 10.29
N LEU A 51 -7.32 7.78 10.23
CA LEU A 51 -6.56 6.83 11.02
C LEU A 51 -6.48 7.31 12.48
N ALA A 52 -6.54 6.38 13.41
CA ALA A 52 -6.16 6.69 14.79
C ALA A 52 -4.64 6.90 14.85
N PRO A 53 -4.12 7.70 15.80
CA PRO A 53 -2.68 8.01 15.88
C PRO A 53 -1.79 6.76 16.02
N LYS A 54 -2.34 5.68 16.60
CA LYS A 54 -1.65 4.39 16.71
C LYS A 54 -1.51 3.66 15.37
N ASP A 55 -2.55 3.74 14.54
CA ASP A 55 -2.59 3.09 13.22
C ASP A 55 -1.81 3.92 12.18
N GLU A 56 -1.76 5.25 12.36
CA GLU A 56 -0.94 6.14 11.55
C GLU A 56 0.56 5.82 11.70
N GLU A 57 1.07 5.64 12.92
CA GLU A 57 2.47 5.25 13.14
C GLU A 57 2.80 3.87 12.50
N ALA A 58 1.86 2.93 12.57
CA ALA A 58 2.01 1.62 11.93
C ALA A 58 2.04 1.74 10.40
N LEU A 59 1.22 2.62 9.83
CA LEU A 59 1.21 2.90 8.40
C LEU A 59 2.53 3.53 7.97
N TYR A 60 3.05 4.54 8.66
CA TYR A 60 4.34 5.16 8.33
C TYR A 60 5.48 4.15 8.31
N LYS A 61 5.58 3.30 9.34
CA LYS A 61 6.59 2.22 9.38
C LYS A 61 6.42 1.22 8.25
N LEU A 62 5.19 0.94 7.85
CA LEU A 62 4.91 0.07 6.71
C LEU A 62 5.36 0.72 5.40
N MET A 63 5.08 2.02 5.22
CA MET A 63 5.52 2.76 4.03
C MET A 63 7.04 2.79 3.92
N GLU A 64 7.76 3.07 5.02
CA GLU A 64 9.24 3.05 5.02
C GLU A 64 9.80 1.69 4.58
N VAL A 65 9.33 0.59 5.19
CA VAL A 65 9.82 -0.76 4.86
C VAL A 65 9.50 -1.15 3.41
N LEU A 66 8.37 -0.68 2.89
CA LEU A 66 8.00 -0.91 1.49
C LEU A 66 8.83 -0.04 0.53
N ASP A 67 9.15 1.20 0.89
CA ASP A 67 9.96 2.10 0.07
C ASP A 67 11.43 1.65 0.00
N GLU A 68 11.95 1.05 1.07
CA GLU A 68 13.30 0.46 1.10
C GLU A 68 13.46 -0.78 0.21
N HIS A 69 12.37 -1.33 -0.34
CA HIS A 69 12.40 -2.56 -1.11
C HIS A 69 12.65 -2.30 -2.61
N ASP A 70 13.76 -2.79 -3.17
CA ASP A 70 14.17 -2.53 -4.58
C ASP A 70 13.11 -2.89 -5.65
N ASP A 71 12.28 -3.90 -5.41
CA ASP A 71 11.20 -4.30 -6.34
C ASP A 71 9.92 -3.43 -6.26
N ILE A 72 9.84 -2.51 -5.29
CA ILE A 72 8.70 -1.60 -5.14
C ILE A 72 8.99 -0.33 -5.96
N GLN A 73 8.00 0.11 -6.72
CA GLN A 73 8.14 1.27 -7.63
C GLN A 73 7.28 2.43 -7.17
N GLU A 74 6.06 2.15 -6.71
CA GLU A 74 5.09 3.16 -6.34
C GLU A 74 4.22 2.64 -5.20
N ILE A 75 3.96 3.48 -4.21
CA ILE A 75 3.10 3.16 -3.06
C ILE A 75 1.98 4.19 -2.99
N TYR A 76 0.74 3.70 -2.92
CA TYR A 76 -0.45 4.54 -2.85
C TYR A 76 -1.28 4.15 -1.62
N ALA A 77 -1.61 5.14 -0.79
CA ALA A 77 -2.52 4.98 0.34
C ALA A 77 -3.71 5.93 0.23
N ASN A 78 -4.84 5.49 0.79
CA ASN A 78 -6.07 6.27 0.92
C ASN A 78 -6.20 6.85 2.34
N ASN A 79 -5.10 7.35 2.91
CA ASN A 79 -5.11 8.10 4.16
C ASN A 79 -5.72 9.49 3.92
N LYS A 80 -6.54 9.96 4.86
CA LYS A 80 -7.02 11.34 4.84
C LYS A 80 -5.89 12.25 5.33
N GLU A 81 -5.15 12.91 4.43
CA GLU A 81 -4.47 14.15 4.81
C GLU A 81 -5.56 15.20 5.07
N GLU A 82 -5.63 15.69 6.32
CA GLU A 82 -6.45 16.83 6.71
C GLU A 82 -5.55 18.06 6.88
#